data_AF-A0A1J5QGK7-F1
#
_entry.id   AF-A0A1J5QGK7-F1
#
_cell.length_a   1.000
_cell.length_b   1.000
_cell.length_c   1.000
_cell.angle_alpha   90.00
_cell.angle_beta   90.00
_cell.angle_gamma   90.00
#
_symmetry.space_group_name_H-M   'P 1'
#
loop_
_entity.id
_entity.type
_entity.pdbx_description
1 polymer ?
#
loop_
_entity_poly.entity_id
_entity_poly.type
_entity_poly.pdbx_seq_one_letter_code
_entity_poly.pdbx_strand_id
1 'polypeptide(L)'
;MLTGVATAAAAAVAGWGPFLGADPGTVAALHPPVPITDSSGLWTLGFRGATVPSWGRTAQLVASPLVGAVVALRRRWPGVLLAAVAIRLALDPQDIEYYAAGAVVAALVLDLVATRWTVPWTALVTAIVLWQPFARDFTHRFTTEHGPALWWFEHPWPVGVAHLLWSVAAVTLALVLPAAPERLSAARAPG
;
A
#
# COMPACT_ATOMS: atom_id res chain seq x y z
N MET A 1 -22.59 -1.17 10.29
CA MET A 1 -21.73 -0.37 9.38
C MET A 1 -21.27 0.93 10.04
N LEU A 2 -22.18 1.76 10.58
CA LEU A 2 -21.84 2.94 11.38
C LEU A 2 -20.82 2.64 12.48
N THR A 3 -20.98 1.53 13.19
CA THR A 3 -20.04 1.09 14.23
C THR A 3 -18.64 0.85 13.68
N GLY A 4 -18.49 0.22 12.50
CA GLY A 4 -17.18 -0.07 11.92
C GLY A 4 -16.45 1.18 11.41
N VAL A 5 -17.18 2.09 10.78
CA VAL A 5 -16.64 3.41 10.39
C VAL A 5 -16.27 4.22 11.64
N ALA A 6 -17.12 4.22 12.67
CA ALA A 6 -16.84 4.89 13.94
C ALA A 6 -15.62 4.27 14.65
N THR A 7 -15.48 2.94 14.64
CA THR A 7 -14.30 2.27 15.21
C THR A 7 -13.03 2.62 14.45
N ALA A 8 -13.06 2.62 13.11
CA ALA A 8 -11.91 3.00 12.30
C ALA A 8 -11.52 4.48 12.51
N ALA A 9 -12.51 5.38 12.55
CA ALA A 9 -12.30 6.79 12.85
C ALA A 9 -11.75 6.98 14.27
N ALA A 10 -12.32 6.30 15.26
CA ALA A 10 -11.85 6.35 16.64
C ALA A 10 -10.42 5.80 16.77
N ALA A 11 -10.07 4.73 16.07
CA ALA A 11 -8.71 4.19 16.06
C ALA A 11 -7.72 5.17 15.41
N ALA A 12 -8.10 5.83 14.31
CA ALA A 12 -7.29 6.85 13.68
C ALA A 12 -7.08 8.07 14.60
N VAL A 13 -8.15 8.55 15.25
CA VAL A 13 -8.09 9.65 16.22
C VAL A 13 -7.28 9.23 17.46
N ALA A 14 -7.42 8.01 17.95
CA ALA A 14 -6.63 7.54 19.09
C ALA A 14 -5.15 7.40 18.74
N GLY A 15 -4.83 6.98 17.51
CA GLY A 15 -3.46 6.85 17.03
C GLY A 15 -2.76 8.18 16.77
N TRP A 16 -3.46 9.17 16.19
CA TRP A 16 -2.88 10.45 15.79
C TRP A 16 -3.18 11.62 16.71
N GLY A 17 -4.30 11.58 17.43
CA GLY A 17 -4.79 12.64 18.31
C GLY A 17 -3.78 13.12 19.34
N PRO A 18 -3.02 12.22 20.02
CA PRO A 18 -1.97 12.65 20.95
C PRO A 18 -0.91 13.55 20.30
N PHE A 19 -0.49 13.26 19.06
CA PHE A 19 0.49 14.06 18.34
C PHE A 19 -0.07 15.42 17.93
N LEU A 20 -1.31 15.45 17.42
CA LEU A 20 -1.99 16.69 17.06
C LEU A 20 -2.24 17.61 18.27
N GLY A 21 -2.54 17.04 19.43
CA GLY A 21 -2.72 17.78 20.68
C GLY A 21 -1.41 18.29 21.27
N ALA A 22 -0.33 17.51 21.17
CA ALA A 22 1.00 17.88 21.67
C ALA A 22 1.70 18.92 20.78
N ASP A 23 1.56 18.81 19.47
CA ASP A 23 2.15 19.73 18.50
C ASP A 23 1.22 19.92 17.28
N PRO A 24 0.49 21.05 17.19
CA PRO A 24 -0.33 21.37 16.01
C PRO A 24 0.47 21.46 14.71
N GLY A 25 1.79 21.71 14.79
CA GLY A 25 2.72 21.67 13.67
C GLY A 25 2.81 20.31 12.98
N THR A 26 2.34 19.24 13.62
CA THR A 26 2.18 17.89 13.02
C THR A 26 1.44 17.93 11.68
N VAL A 27 0.52 18.89 11.47
CA VAL A 27 -0.20 19.06 10.20
C VAL A 27 0.74 19.36 9.03
N ALA A 28 1.90 19.96 9.27
CA ALA A 28 2.93 20.19 8.24
C ALA A 28 3.43 18.87 7.60
N ALA A 29 3.28 17.73 8.29
CA ALA A 29 3.59 16.41 7.74
C ALA A 29 2.71 16.01 6.53
N LEU A 30 1.60 16.72 6.29
CA LEU A 30 0.77 16.57 5.07
C LEU A 30 1.43 17.18 3.83
N HIS A 31 2.46 18.01 3.98
CA HIS A 31 3.14 18.69 2.88
C HIS A 31 4.67 18.51 2.95
N PRO A 32 5.16 17.26 3.04
CA PRO A 32 6.57 17.06 3.27
C PRO A 32 7.36 17.35 1.98
N PRO A 33 8.54 17.98 2.06
CA PRO A 33 9.41 18.23 0.91
C PRO A 33 10.13 16.94 0.49
N VAL A 34 9.36 15.92 0.11
CA VAL A 34 9.87 14.61 -0.30
C VAL A 34 10.10 14.63 -1.80
N PRO A 35 11.30 14.24 -2.29
CA PRO A 35 11.56 14.17 -3.71
C PRO A 35 10.64 13.17 -4.41
N ILE A 36 10.50 13.25 -5.73
CA ILE A 36 9.86 12.20 -6.51
C ILE A 36 10.95 11.35 -7.14
N THR A 37 11.03 10.06 -6.81
CA THR A 37 11.97 9.14 -7.48
C THR A 37 11.40 8.64 -8.79
N ASP A 38 12.25 8.42 -9.77
CA ASP A 38 11.89 7.92 -11.09
C ASP A 38 11.40 6.46 -11.10
N SER A 39 11.68 5.71 -10.02
CA SER A 39 11.13 4.37 -9.75
C SER A 39 9.77 4.38 -9.04
N SER A 40 9.24 5.55 -8.66
CA SER A 40 7.98 5.63 -7.90
C SER A 40 6.74 5.53 -8.78
N GLY A 41 5.62 5.07 -8.19
CA GLY A 41 4.32 5.05 -8.86
C GLY A 41 3.86 6.46 -9.29
N LEU A 42 4.14 7.48 -8.49
CA LEU A 42 3.80 8.87 -8.82
C LEU A 42 4.57 9.36 -10.05
N TRP A 43 5.84 8.99 -10.21
CA TRP A 43 6.58 9.25 -11.44
C TRP A 43 5.98 8.48 -12.63
N THR A 44 5.63 7.21 -12.47
CA THR A 44 4.96 6.47 -13.56
C THR A 44 3.64 7.12 -13.98
N LEU A 45 2.89 7.71 -13.05
CA LEU A 45 1.65 8.46 -13.30
C LEU A 45 1.86 9.83 -14.00
N GLY A 46 3.10 10.22 -14.26
CA GLY A 46 3.43 11.42 -15.03
C GLY A 46 3.84 12.64 -14.21
N PHE A 47 3.92 12.55 -12.88
CA PHE A 47 4.40 13.66 -12.05
C PHE A 47 5.93 13.77 -12.13
N ARG A 48 6.44 14.95 -12.54
CA ARG A 48 7.88 15.21 -12.78
C ARG A 48 8.43 16.34 -11.89
N GLY A 49 7.71 16.73 -10.85
CA GLY A 49 8.17 17.77 -9.93
C GLY A 49 9.39 17.32 -9.12
N ALA A 50 10.21 18.29 -8.69
CA ALA A 50 11.35 18.01 -7.81
C ALA A 50 10.89 17.43 -6.46
N THR A 51 9.69 17.81 -6.01
CA THR A 51 9.06 17.31 -4.78
C THR A 51 7.63 16.88 -5.04
N VAL A 52 7.11 16.02 -4.16
CA VAL A 52 5.70 15.59 -4.17
C VAL A 52 4.76 16.81 -4.17
N PRO A 53 3.65 16.78 -4.93
CA PRO A 53 2.64 17.83 -4.85
C PRO A 53 2.11 18.00 -3.43
N SER A 54 1.74 19.22 -3.05
CA SER A 54 1.21 19.51 -1.70
C SER A 54 0.02 18.62 -1.33
N TRP A 55 -0.83 18.27 -2.29
CA TRP A 55 -1.96 17.37 -2.05
C TRP A 55 -1.58 15.89 -1.92
N GLY A 56 -0.34 15.48 -2.22
CA GLY A 56 0.05 14.07 -2.36
C GLY A 56 -0.23 13.22 -1.13
N ARG A 57 0.19 13.66 0.07
CA ARG A 57 -0.11 12.94 1.33
C ARG A 57 -1.59 12.97 1.66
N THR A 58 -2.27 14.08 1.40
CA THR A 58 -3.72 14.18 1.61
C THR A 58 -4.48 13.19 0.73
N ALA A 59 -4.08 13.07 -0.54
CA ALA A 59 -4.65 12.09 -1.46
C ALA A 59 -4.40 10.66 -0.99
N GLN A 60 -3.19 10.32 -0.51
CA GLN A 60 -2.93 9.00 0.08
C GLN A 60 -3.82 8.74 1.32
N LEU A 61 -3.89 9.73 2.23
CA LEU A 61 -4.63 9.62 3.48
C LEU A 61 -6.14 9.46 3.26
N VAL A 62 -6.68 10.03 2.19
CA VAL A 62 -8.10 9.95 1.85
C VAL A 62 -8.41 8.78 0.92
N ALA A 63 -7.65 8.59 -0.15
CA ALA A 63 -7.94 7.57 -1.17
C ALA A 63 -7.77 6.14 -0.64
N SER A 64 -6.72 5.87 0.15
CA SER A 64 -6.50 4.54 0.72
C SER A 64 -7.67 4.03 1.58
N PRO A 65 -8.17 4.77 2.59
CA PRO A 65 -9.32 4.31 3.36
C PRO A 65 -10.62 4.34 2.55
N LEU A 66 -10.81 5.26 1.59
CA LEU A 66 -11.99 5.24 0.72
C LEU A 66 -12.08 3.97 -0.11
N VAL A 67 -10.99 3.57 -0.76
CA VAL A 67 -10.96 2.31 -1.53
C VAL A 67 -11.13 1.10 -0.62
N GLY A 68 -10.50 1.10 0.56
CA GLY A 68 -10.75 0.08 1.58
C GLY A 68 -12.22 0.00 2.00
N ALA A 69 -12.89 1.14 2.21
CA ALA A 69 -14.31 1.21 2.55
C ALA A 69 -15.18 0.68 1.41
N VAL A 70 -14.87 0.97 0.15
CA VAL A 70 -15.58 0.41 -1.02
C VAL A 70 -15.46 -1.12 -1.06
N VAL A 71 -14.27 -1.67 -0.80
CA VAL A 71 -14.06 -3.13 -0.73
C VAL A 71 -14.86 -3.75 0.42
N ALA A 72 -14.85 -3.12 1.60
CA ALA A 72 -15.65 -3.57 2.75
C ALA A 72 -17.16 -3.52 2.46
N LEU A 73 -17.63 -2.45 1.82
CA LEU A 73 -19.02 -2.26 1.40
C LEU A 73 -19.50 -3.34 0.43
N ARG A 74 -18.59 -3.85 -0.40
CA ARG A 74 -18.85 -4.98 -1.30
C ARG A 74 -18.80 -6.35 -0.60
N ARG A 75 -18.73 -6.38 0.75
CA ARG A 75 -18.60 -7.59 1.58
C ARG A 75 -17.34 -8.41 1.27
N ARG A 76 -16.28 -7.75 0.77
CA ARG A 76 -14.99 -8.35 0.41
C ARG A 76 -13.91 -7.96 1.41
N TRP A 77 -14.26 -8.00 2.70
CA TRP A 77 -13.41 -7.50 3.78
C TRP A 77 -11.96 -8.01 3.78
N PRO A 78 -11.62 -9.25 3.33
CA PRO A 78 -10.22 -9.69 3.30
C PRO A 78 -9.34 -8.85 2.36
N GLY A 79 -9.92 -8.25 1.31
CA GLY A 79 -9.21 -7.41 0.35
C GLY A 79 -8.96 -5.97 0.82
N VAL A 80 -9.51 -5.56 1.97
CA VAL A 80 -9.48 -4.15 2.43
C VAL A 80 -8.05 -3.68 2.63
N LEU A 81 -7.22 -4.47 3.33
CA LEU A 81 -5.83 -4.12 3.60
C LEU A 81 -5.02 -4.04 2.30
N LEU A 82 -5.16 -5.04 1.43
CA LEU A 82 -4.43 -5.09 0.16
C LEU A 82 -4.77 -3.88 -0.72
N ALA A 83 -6.04 -3.54 -0.86
CA ALA A 83 -6.46 -2.40 -1.67
C ALA A 83 -5.99 -1.06 -1.10
N ALA A 84 -6.07 -0.87 0.22
CA ALA A 84 -5.61 0.35 0.87
C ALA A 84 -4.09 0.56 0.71
N VAL A 85 -3.30 -0.51 0.86
CA VAL A 85 -1.84 -0.49 0.65
C VAL A 85 -1.50 -0.25 -0.82
N ALA A 86 -2.20 -0.89 -1.76
CA ALA A 86 -1.97 -0.66 -3.18
C ALA A 86 -2.21 0.80 -3.59
N ILE A 87 -3.26 1.45 -3.10
CA ILE A 87 -3.47 2.89 -3.34
C ILE A 87 -2.34 3.73 -2.70
N ARG A 88 -1.90 3.34 -1.50
CA ARG A 88 -0.81 4.05 -0.81
C ARG A 88 0.49 3.97 -1.60
N LEU A 89 0.81 2.81 -2.17
CA LEU A 89 2.02 2.58 -2.99
C LEU A 89 1.93 3.24 -4.36
N ALA A 90 0.77 3.13 -5.04
CA ALA A 90 0.56 3.77 -6.34
C ALA A 90 0.80 5.29 -6.31
N LEU A 91 0.47 5.92 -5.17
CA LEU A 91 0.61 7.36 -4.95
C LEU A 91 1.89 7.74 -4.19
N ASP A 92 2.75 6.78 -3.81
CA ASP A 92 3.99 7.10 -3.09
C ASP A 92 4.96 7.85 -4.02
N PRO A 93 5.52 9.00 -3.61
CA PRO A 93 6.59 9.67 -4.36
C PRO A 93 7.95 8.96 -4.25
N GLN A 94 8.06 7.95 -3.38
CA GLN A 94 9.27 7.19 -3.11
C GLN A 94 9.00 5.70 -3.28
N ASP A 95 10.07 4.96 -3.52
CA ASP A 95 10.02 3.51 -3.65
C ASP A 95 10.84 2.90 -2.51
N ILE A 96 10.21 2.77 -1.32
CA ILE A 96 10.91 2.41 -0.08
C ILE A 96 10.64 0.97 0.35
N GLU A 97 11.73 0.25 0.65
CA GLU A 97 11.76 -1.20 0.89
C GLU A 97 10.82 -1.68 1.99
N TYR A 98 10.73 -0.95 3.09
CA TYR A 98 9.89 -1.39 4.21
C TYR A 98 8.39 -1.36 3.87
N TYR A 99 7.96 -0.59 2.86
CA TYR A 99 6.56 -0.61 2.43
C TYR A 99 6.22 -1.88 1.65
N ALA A 100 7.19 -2.49 0.96
CA ALA A 100 6.99 -3.77 0.27
C ALA A 100 6.62 -4.88 1.28
N ALA A 101 7.27 -4.90 2.44
CA ALA A 101 6.93 -5.85 3.51
C ALA A 101 5.46 -5.71 3.96
N GLY A 102 4.96 -4.48 4.10
CA GLY A 102 3.55 -4.22 4.42
C GLY A 102 2.59 -4.75 3.36
N ALA A 103 2.92 -4.58 2.08
CA ALA A 103 2.14 -5.13 0.96
C ALA A 103 2.13 -6.66 0.96
N VAL A 104 3.27 -7.30 1.22
CA VAL A 104 3.37 -8.77 1.32
C VAL A 104 2.50 -9.29 2.46
N VAL A 105 2.51 -8.65 3.62
CA VAL A 105 1.64 -9.02 4.75
C VAL A 105 0.17 -8.86 4.38
N ALA A 106 -0.21 -7.76 3.73
CA ALA A 106 -1.59 -7.55 3.29
C ALA A 106 -2.05 -8.60 2.27
N ALA A 107 -1.18 -8.98 1.33
CA ALA A 107 -1.42 -10.06 0.38
C ALA A 107 -1.51 -11.44 1.06
N LEU A 108 -0.67 -11.69 2.06
CA LEU A 108 -0.72 -12.94 2.83
C LEU A 108 -2.01 -13.08 3.64
N VAL A 109 -2.49 -11.99 4.26
CA VAL A 109 -3.81 -11.97 4.92
C VAL A 109 -4.90 -12.33 3.93
N LEU A 110 -4.85 -11.78 2.71
CA LEU A 110 -5.80 -12.13 1.66
C LEU A 110 -5.74 -13.62 1.30
N ASP A 111 -4.55 -14.15 1.05
CA ASP A 111 -4.36 -15.56 0.70
C ASP A 111 -4.93 -16.48 1.79
N LEU A 112 -4.61 -16.20 3.06
CA LEU A 112 -5.03 -17.01 4.21
C LEU A 112 -6.54 -16.97 4.49
N VAL A 113 -7.18 -15.82 4.25
CA VAL A 113 -8.57 -15.59 4.65
C VAL A 113 -9.56 -15.80 3.51
N ALA A 114 -9.19 -15.39 2.29
CA ALA A 114 -10.12 -15.33 1.16
C ALA A 114 -9.94 -16.48 0.15
N THR A 115 -8.76 -17.11 0.13
CA THR A 115 -8.46 -18.15 -0.85
C THR A 115 -8.50 -19.54 -0.21
N ARG A 116 -8.49 -20.57 -1.05
CA ARG A 116 -8.28 -21.97 -0.63
C ARG A 116 -6.98 -22.52 -1.20
N TRP A 117 -6.07 -21.63 -1.59
CA TRP A 117 -4.83 -22.04 -2.21
C TRP A 117 -3.90 -22.63 -1.14
N THR A 118 -3.22 -23.71 -1.50
CA THR A 118 -2.15 -24.29 -0.66
C THR A 118 -0.91 -23.42 -0.64
N VAL A 119 -0.71 -22.64 -1.70
CA VAL A 119 0.42 -21.73 -1.89
C VAL A 119 -0.09 -20.28 -1.83
N PRO A 120 0.56 -19.37 -1.08
CA PRO A 120 0.14 -17.97 -0.97
C PRO A 120 0.60 -17.17 -2.21
N TRP A 121 -0.03 -17.43 -3.35
CA TRP A 121 0.37 -16.86 -4.64
C TRP A 121 0.35 -15.34 -4.65
N THR A 122 -0.64 -14.71 -4.01
CA THR A 122 -0.71 -13.24 -3.97
C THR A 122 0.48 -12.67 -3.21
N ALA A 123 0.84 -13.27 -2.07
CA ALA A 123 2.00 -12.86 -1.28
C ALA A 123 3.32 -13.07 -2.04
N LEU A 124 3.49 -14.22 -2.71
CA LEU A 124 4.68 -14.53 -3.50
C LEU A 124 4.86 -13.57 -4.68
N VAL A 125 3.80 -13.35 -5.46
CA VAL A 125 3.84 -12.39 -6.58
C VAL A 125 4.13 -10.99 -6.06
N THR A 126 3.51 -10.59 -4.94
CA THR A 126 3.77 -9.29 -4.31
C THR A 126 5.24 -9.15 -3.89
N ALA A 127 5.80 -10.17 -3.25
CA ALA A 127 7.19 -10.16 -2.82
C ALA A 127 8.17 -10.08 -4.00
N ILE A 128 7.86 -10.73 -5.12
CA ILE A 128 8.68 -10.71 -6.33
C ILE A 128 8.57 -9.35 -7.05
N VAL A 129 7.34 -8.87 -7.26
CA VAL A 129 7.10 -7.65 -8.05
C VAL A 129 7.58 -6.41 -7.29
N LEU A 130 7.40 -6.37 -5.97
CA LEU A 130 7.85 -5.27 -5.12
C LEU A 130 9.23 -5.52 -4.52
N TRP A 131 10.00 -6.48 -5.06
CA TRP A 131 11.35 -6.72 -4.61
C TRP A 131 12.23 -5.50 -4.90
N GLN A 132 13.11 -5.18 -3.95
CA GLN A 132 14.07 -4.11 -4.08
C GLN A 132 15.45 -4.55 -3.58
N PRO A 133 16.53 -4.09 -4.22
CA PRO A 133 17.89 -4.43 -3.84
C PRO A 133 18.37 -3.65 -2.61
N PHE A 134 18.91 -4.37 -1.63
CA PHE A 134 19.64 -3.76 -0.50
C PHE A 134 21.02 -3.26 -0.95
N ALA A 135 21.15 -1.96 -1.20
CA ALA A 135 22.46 -1.35 -1.46
C ALA A 135 23.14 -0.92 -0.16
N ARG A 136 24.39 -1.35 0.06
CA ARG A 136 25.18 -0.90 1.22
C ARG A 136 25.58 0.57 1.12
N ASP A 137 25.80 1.04 -0.10
CA ASP A 137 26.10 2.44 -0.41
C ASP A 137 25.29 2.88 -1.62
N PHE A 138 24.24 3.64 -1.36
CA PHE A 138 23.35 4.14 -2.40
C PHE A 138 24.07 5.10 -3.37
N THR A 139 25.14 5.77 -2.95
CA THR A 139 25.92 6.71 -3.79
C THR A 139 26.68 5.97 -4.87
N HIS A 140 27.24 4.80 -4.53
CA HIS A 140 28.08 4.00 -5.41
C HIS A 140 27.36 2.80 -6.02
N ARG A 141 26.04 2.69 -5.84
CA ARG A 141 25.21 1.54 -6.26
C ARG A 141 25.38 1.11 -7.71
N PHE A 142 25.62 2.05 -8.63
CA PHE A 142 25.86 1.74 -10.05
C PHE A 142 27.24 1.11 -10.34
N THR A 143 28.15 1.14 -9.37
CA THR A 143 29.52 0.60 -9.50
C THR A 143 29.76 -0.60 -8.59
N THR A 144 29.04 -0.69 -7.47
CA THR A 144 29.22 -1.75 -6.48
C THR A 144 28.22 -2.90 -6.62
N GLU A 145 27.07 -2.66 -7.24
CA GLU A 145 26.03 -3.67 -7.40
C GLU A 145 26.17 -4.42 -8.73
N HIS A 146 25.67 -5.65 -8.76
CA HIS A 146 25.76 -6.53 -9.93
C HIS A 146 24.45 -7.30 -10.17
N GLY A 147 24.27 -7.81 -11.39
CA GLY A 147 23.14 -8.67 -11.73
C GLY A 147 21.79 -7.96 -11.57
N PRO A 148 20.77 -8.61 -10.96
CA PRO A 148 19.43 -8.04 -10.82
C PRO A 148 19.38 -6.72 -10.03
N ALA A 149 20.27 -6.54 -9.05
CA ALA A 149 20.34 -5.31 -8.27
C ALA A 149 20.79 -4.13 -9.13
N LEU A 150 21.86 -4.31 -9.92
CA LEU A 150 22.33 -3.28 -10.85
C LEU A 150 21.26 -2.95 -11.91
N TRP A 151 20.63 -3.98 -12.49
CA TRP A 151 19.55 -3.80 -13.46
C TRP A 151 18.40 -2.97 -12.87
N TRP A 152 17.99 -3.24 -11.63
CA TRP A 152 16.94 -2.48 -10.94
C TRP A 152 17.30 -0.99 -10.85
N PHE A 153 18.55 -0.66 -10.49
CA PHE A 153 19.01 0.72 -10.38
C PHE A 153 19.12 1.41 -11.75
N GLU A 154 19.52 0.68 -12.80
CA GLU A 154 19.63 1.19 -14.18
C GLU A 154 18.29 1.37 -14.89
N HIS A 155 17.25 0.68 -14.43
CA HIS A 155 15.93 0.67 -15.04
C HIS A 155 14.82 1.09 -14.05
N PRO A 156 14.87 2.33 -13.52
CA PRO A 156 13.88 2.80 -12.55
C PRO A 156 12.47 2.93 -13.17
N TRP A 157 12.36 3.37 -14.43
CA TRP A 157 11.04 3.51 -15.07
C TRP A 157 10.29 2.16 -15.21
N PRO A 158 10.90 1.07 -15.71
CA PRO A 158 10.28 -0.25 -15.68
C PRO A 158 9.85 -0.72 -14.29
N VAL A 159 10.66 -0.45 -13.25
CA VAL A 159 10.32 -0.77 -11.85
C VAL A 159 9.04 -0.04 -11.43
N GLY A 160 8.97 1.27 -11.64
CA GLY A 160 7.78 2.06 -11.29
C GLY A 160 6.52 1.59 -12.04
N VAL A 161 6.66 1.21 -13.32
CA VAL A 161 5.57 0.60 -14.09
C VAL A 161 5.11 -0.71 -13.47
N ALA A 162 6.04 -1.60 -13.10
CA ALA A 162 5.69 -2.86 -12.47
C ALA A 162 4.96 -2.66 -11.13
N HIS A 163 5.42 -1.74 -10.29
CA HIS A 163 4.78 -1.42 -9.00
C HIS A 163 3.38 -0.80 -9.18
N LEU A 164 3.20 0.06 -10.18
CA LEU A 164 1.89 0.63 -10.50
C LEU A 164 0.93 -0.43 -11.04
N LEU A 165 1.39 -1.30 -11.94
CA LEU A 165 0.60 -2.42 -12.47
C LEU A 165 0.19 -3.39 -11.35
N TRP A 166 1.11 -3.69 -10.43
CA TRP A 166 0.78 -4.47 -9.23
C TRP A 166 -0.30 -3.79 -8.40
N SER A 167 -0.21 -2.48 -8.19
CA SER A 167 -1.20 -1.73 -7.42
C SER A 167 -2.60 -1.80 -8.06
N VAL A 168 -2.68 -1.65 -9.38
CA VAL A 168 -3.94 -1.81 -10.14
C VAL A 168 -4.46 -3.24 -10.03
N ALA A 169 -3.60 -4.24 -10.18
CA ALA A 169 -3.97 -5.65 -10.07
C ALA A 169 -4.47 -6.00 -8.67
N ALA A 170 -3.81 -5.50 -7.63
CA ALA A 170 -4.16 -5.70 -6.23
C ALA A 170 -5.52 -5.09 -5.86
N VAL A 171 -5.79 -3.85 -6.28
CA VAL A 171 -7.12 -3.22 -6.12
C VAL A 171 -8.18 -4.00 -6.89
N THR A 172 -7.89 -4.39 -8.13
CA THR A 172 -8.81 -5.17 -8.96
C THR A 172 -9.14 -6.49 -8.28
N LEU A 173 -8.12 -7.24 -7.84
CA LEU A 173 -8.25 -8.50 -7.11
C LEU A 173 -9.14 -8.35 -5.89
N ALA A 174 -8.89 -7.34 -5.05
CA ALA A 174 -9.70 -7.05 -3.87
C ALA A 174 -11.18 -6.75 -4.22
N LEU A 175 -11.43 -6.17 -5.39
CA LEU A 175 -12.76 -5.84 -5.89
C LEU A 175 -13.46 -6.98 -6.65
N VAL A 176 -12.73 -8.00 -7.13
CA VAL A 176 -13.28 -9.13 -7.92
C VAL A 176 -13.30 -10.46 -7.17
N LEU A 177 -12.55 -10.63 -6.08
CA LEU A 177 -12.59 -11.84 -5.26
C LEU A 177 -13.98 -12.15 -4.71
N PRO A 178 -14.41 -13.42 -4.67
CA PRO A 178 -15.70 -13.81 -4.13
C PRO A 178 -15.93 -13.22 -2.74
N ALA A 179 -17.16 -12.79 -2.44
CA ALA A 179 -17.50 -12.37 -1.09
C ALA A 179 -17.20 -13.52 -0.11
N ALA A 180 -16.64 -13.17 1.05
CA ALA A 180 -16.31 -14.16 2.05
C ALA A 180 -17.60 -14.93 2.44
N PRO A 181 -17.57 -16.28 2.52
CA PRO A 181 -18.72 -17.04 2.96
C PRO A 181 -19.11 -16.60 4.38
N GLU A 182 -20.41 -16.51 4.68
CA GLU A 182 -21.01 -16.03 5.94
C GLU A 182 -20.68 -16.86 7.20
N ARG A 183 -19.59 -17.62 7.21
CA ARG A 183 -19.21 -18.50 8.33
C ARG A 183 -18.89 -17.77 9.63
N LEU A 184 -18.65 -16.45 9.59
CA LEU A 184 -18.40 -15.64 10.79
C LEU A 184 -19.66 -14.97 11.37
N SER A 185 -20.79 -15.00 10.66
CA SER A 185 -22.06 -14.44 11.16
C SER A 185 -22.80 -15.42 12.09
N ALA A 186 -22.56 -16.73 11.94
CA ALA A 186 -23.26 -17.78 12.68
C ALA A 186 -22.80 -17.95 14.14
N ALA A 187 -21.66 -17.39 14.53
CA ALA A 187 -21.10 -17.52 15.89
C ALA A 187 -21.68 -16.52 16.91
N ARG A 188 -22.70 -15.73 16.53
CA ARG A 188 -23.29 -14.65 17.37
C ARG A 188 -24.76 -14.86 17.74
N ALA A 189 -25.31 -16.05 17.61
CA ALA A 189 -26.60 -16.36 18.23
C ALA A 189 -26.36 -16.88 19.66
N PRO A 190 -26.67 -16.11 20.73
CA PRO A 190 -26.87 -16.71 22.03
C PRO A 190 -28.13 -17.59 21.95
N GLY A 191 -27.98 -18.87 22.31
CA GLY A 191 -29.10 -19.76 22.60
C GLY A 191 -29.79 -19.42 23.90
#